data_AF-A0A415E707-F1
#
_entry.id   AF-A0A415E707-F1
#
_cell.length_a   1.000
_cell.length_b   1.000
_cell.length_c   1.000
_cell.angle_alpha   90.00
_cell.angle_beta   90.00
_cell.angle_gamma   90.00
#
_symmetry.space_group_name_H-M   'P 1'
#
loop_
_entity.id
_entity.type
_entity.pdbx_description
1 polymer ?
#
loop_
_entity_poly.entity_id
_entity_poly.type
_entity_poly.pdbx_seq_one_letter_code
_entity_poly.pdbx_strand_id
1 'polypeptide(L)'
;MKDTLLTEKDIKTLESYSEGYFYKMLHYIRDFIDTGLKEKRFTQKEAEHDLQIALWVSYACNNIDEYEYYYTSVRWLADVEDLAQGCGVWFYRYSSALMYCGRLTEALVYAEKGVMEEPDYPWGWLQLAKLRSHFGDKEGALSANNAGLALVPGDYEFLRQEQELRQDCSLEQLLNHYIYEEDDRDLVEGDTDGQAKLDAISGVVCNEENLTAIKELLQATNWIPDMPYCSFRFPFDGNSLIGIFEMNEAAVSKLPLDWIRETLENLPAVEQIQKESESLARGIPIDALVLERVVFYRNQSIALSFDHSAAGILQMPQRPVCS
;
A
#
# COMPACT_ATOMS: atom_id res chain seq x y z
N MET A 1 -28.16 -10.83 1.56
CA MET A 1 -27.20 -10.87 0.45
C MET A 1 -27.77 -11.75 -0.65
N LYS A 2 -28.46 -11.17 -1.64
CA LYS A 2 -29.09 -11.94 -2.73
C LYS A 2 -28.43 -11.73 -4.09
N ASP A 3 -27.53 -10.76 -4.22
CA ASP A 3 -26.88 -10.39 -5.48
C ASP A 3 -25.37 -10.45 -5.30
N THR A 4 -24.82 -11.67 -5.27
CA THR A 4 -23.37 -11.90 -5.41
C THR A 4 -23.10 -13.03 -6.39
N LEU A 5 -21.99 -12.94 -7.10
CA LEU A 5 -21.43 -13.95 -7.98
C LEU A 5 -20.85 -15.13 -7.20
N LEU A 6 -20.40 -14.91 -5.96
CA LEU A 6 -19.84 -15.95 -5.11
C LEU A 6 -20.95 -16.92 -4.64
N THR A 7 -20.71 -18.21 -4.79
CA THR A 7 -21.58 -19.24 -4.22
C THR A 7 -21.32 -19.41 -2.72
N GLU A 8 -22.25 -20.06 -2.00
CA GLU A 8 -22.03 -20.43 -0.59
C GLU A 8 -20.78 -21.29 -0.38
N LYS A 9 -20.42 -22.11 -1.38
CA LYS A 9 -19.20 -22.92 -1.33
C LYS A 9 -17.96 -22.04 -1.42
N ASP A 10 -17.99 -21.01 -2.26
CA ASP A 10 -16.88 -20.08 -2.43
C ASP A 10 -16.67 -19.30 -1.13
N ILE A 11 -17.75 -18.78 -0.53
CA ILE A 11 -17.72 -18.09 0.77
C ILE A 11 -17.13 -18.99 1.86
N LYS A 12 -17.60 -20.23 2.00
CA LYS A 12 -17.02 -21.19 2.97
C LYS A 12 -15.55 -21.48 2.73
N THR A 13 -15.11 -21.47 1.48
CA THR A 13 -13.70 -21.68 1.14
C THR A 13 -12.87 -20.48 1.59
N LEU A 14 -13.35 -19.26 1.35
CA LEU A 14 -12.71 -18.02 1.81
C LEU A 14 -12.67 -17.94 3.34
N GLU A 15 -13.78 -18.25 4.02
CA GLU A 15 -13.84 -18.35 5.49
C GLU A 15 -12.80 -19.32 6.04
N SER A 16 -12.52 -20.44 5.37
CA SER A 16 -11.49 -21.38 5.83
C SER A 16 -10.06 -20.84 5.80
N TYR A 17 -9.83 -19.69 5.17
CA TYR A 17 -8.55 -19.01 5.08
C TYR A 17 -8.42 -17.79 6.02
N SER A 18 -9.45 -17.44 6.79
CA SER A 18 -9.45 -16.24 7.65
C SER A 18 -8.39 -16.26 8.75
N GLU A 19 -7.92 -17.45 9.13
CA GLU A 19 -6.86 -17.67 10.12
C GLU A 19 -5.45 -17.47 9.52
N GLY A 20 -5.22 -16.35 8.81
CA GLY A 20 -3.88 -15.96 8.35
C GLY A 20 -3.48 -16.41 6.93
N TYR A 21 -4.36 -17.04 6.16
CA TYR A 21 -4.07 -17.50 4.78
C TYR A 21 -4.52 -16.50 3.70
N PHE A 22 -4.29 -15.20 3.92
CA PHE A 22 -4.81 -14.11 3.09
C PHE A 22 -4.34 -14.16 1.62
N TYR A 23 -3.10 -14.56 1.37
CA TYR A 23 -2.61 -14.78 0.00
C TYR A 23 -3.37 -15.89 -0.74
N LYS A 24 -3.75 -16.96 -0.04
CA LYS A 24 -4.58 -18.03 -0.63
C LYS A 24 -5.98 -17.53 -0.93
N MET A 25 -6.53 -16.67 -0.08
CA MET A 25 -7.81 -15.99 -0.31
C MET A 25 -7.79 -15.17 -1.60
N LEU A 26 -6.76 -14.32 -1.78
CA LEU A 26 -6.61 -13.51 -3.00
C LEU A 26 -6.42 -14.38 -4.25
N HIS A 27 -5.60 -15.44 -4.16
CA HIS A 27 -5.43 -16.40 -5.25
C HIS A 27 -6.76 -17.07 -5.63
N TYR A 28 -7.53 -17.51 -4.64
CA TYR A 28 -8.82 -18.13 -4.87
C TYR A 28 -9.79 -17.18 -5.59
N ILE A 29 -9.90 -15.94 -5.14
CA ILE A 29 -10.76 -14.92 -5.76
C ILE A 29 -10.33 -14.66 -7.21
N ARG A 30 -9.03 -14.49 -7.45
CA ARG A 30 -8.50 -14.30 -8.81
C ARG A 30 -8.86 -15.48 -9.72
N ASP A 31 -8.61 -16.70 -9.26
CA ASP A 31 -8.90 -17.92 -10.04
C ASP A 31 -10.41 -18.08 -10.29
N PHE A 32 -11.26 -17.70 -9.33
CA PHE A 32 -12.72 -17.65 -9.50
C PHE A 32 -13.13 -16.66 -10.61
N ILE A 33 -12.56 -15.45 -10.60
CA ILE A 33 -12.81 -14.40 -11.59
C ILE A 33 -12.33 -14.87 -12.97
N ASP A 34 -11.07 -15.29 -13.08
CA ASP A 34 -10.44 -15.74 -14.34
C ASP A 34 -11.25 -16.87 -14.99
N THR A 35 -11.68 -17.85 -14.18
CA THR A 35 -12.54 -18.94 -14.63
C THR A 35 -13.89 -18.42 -15.10
N GLY A 36 -14.52 -17.52 -14.34
CA GLY A 36 -15.82 -16.93 -14.69
C GLY A 36 -15.79 -16.12 -15.98
N LEU A 37 -14.74 -15.36 -16.23
CA LEU A 37 -14.53 -14.61 -17.48
C LEU A 37 -14.34 -15.57 -18.67
N LYS A 38 -13.48 -16.59 -18.50
CA LYS A 38 -13.22 -17.59 -19.54
C LYS A 38 -14.47 -18.36 -19.94
N GLU A 39 -15.30 -18.71 -18.94
CA GLU A 39 -16.57 -19.40 -19.12
C GLU A 39 -17.73 -18.46 -19.49
N LYS A 40 -17.49 -17.15 -19.52
CA LYS A 40 -18.49 -16.10 -19.78
C LYS A 40 -19.69 -16.16 -18.82
N ARG A 41 -19.45 -16.51 -17.55
CA ARG A 41 -20.46 -16.49 -16.48
C ARG A 41 -20.83 -15.06 -16.07
N PHE A 42 -19.85 -14.15 -16.16
CA PHE A 42 -19.97 -12.72 -15.89
C PHE A 42 -18.85 -11.99 -16.63
N THR A 43 -18.91 -10.66 -16.64
CA THR A 43 -17.92 -9.72 -17.17
C THR A 43 -16.97 -9.23 -16.08
N GLN A 44 -15.84 -8.63 -16.47
CA GLN A 44 -14.89 -8.02 -15.53
C GLN A 44 -15.60 -6.96 -14.67
N LYS A 45 -16.44 -6.13 -15.29
CA LYS A 45 -17.17 -5.08 -14.60
C LYS A 45 -18.14 -5.63 -13.55
N GLU A 46 -18.83 -6.74 -13.84
CA GLU A 46 -19.71 -7.39 -12.86
C GLU A 46 -18.91 -7.99 -11.69
N ALA A 47 -17.71 -8.53 -11.94
CA ALA A 47 -16.86 -9.04 -10.87
C ALA A 47 -16.27 -7.92 -9.99
N GLU A 48 -15.81 -6.82 -10.60
CA GLU A 48 -15.29 -5.65 -9.89
C GLU A 48 -16.37 -4.89 -9.12
N HIS A 49 -17.63 -4.97 -9.58
CA HIS A 49 -18.78 -4.35 -8.94
C HIS A 49 -19.62 -5.33 -8.09
N ASP A 50 -18.98 -6.39 -7.56
CA ASP A 50 -19.61 -7.32 -6.61
C ASP A 50 -19.16 -6.99 -5.19
N LEU A 51 -20.12 -6.56 -4.34
CA LEU A 51 -19.83 -6.15 -2.97
C LEU A 51 -19.13 -7.25 -2.17
N GLN A 52 -19.53 -8.52 -2.31
CA GLN A 52 -18.94 -9.60 -1.52
C GLN A 52 -17.53 -9.94 -1.98
N ILE A 53 -17.25 -9.89 -3.28
CA ILE A 53 -15.87 -10.01 -3.80
C ILE A 53 -15.01 -8.89 -3.23
N ALA A 54 -15.46 -7.63 -3.33
CA ALA A 54 -14.72 -6.48 -2.80
C ALA A 54 -14.49 -6.58 -1.28
N LEU A 55 -15.48 -7.05 -0.51
CA LEU A 55 -15.33 -7.28 0.92
C LEU A 55 -14.30 -8.38 1.23
N TRP A 56 -14.28 -9.49 0.49
CA TRP A 56 -13.28 -10.54 0.70
C TRP A 56 -11.87 -10.13 0.25
N VAL A 57 -11.75 -9.40 -0.87
CA VAL A 57 -10.47 -8.85 -1.31
C VAL A 57 -9.93 -7.88 -0.26
N SER A 58 -10.74 -6.92 0.19
CA SER A 58 -10.33 -5.95 1.22
C SER A 58 -10.01 -6.61 2.56
N TYR A 59 -10.73 -7.67 2.94
CA TYR A 59 -10.40 -8.44 4.14
C TYR A 59 -9.00 -9.05 4.06
N ALA A 60 -8.70 -9.77 2.97
CA ALA A 60 -7.36 -10.33 2.79
C ALA A 60 -6.30 -9.23 2.73
N CYS A 61 -6.53 -8.22 1.90
CA CYS A 61 -5.59 -7.13 1.67
C CYS A 61 -5.22 -6.38 2.95
N ASN A 62 -6.21 -5.98 3.75
CA ASN A 62 -5.97 -5.21 4.98
C ASN A 62 -5.31 -6.03 6.09
N ASN A 63 -5.21 -7.36 5.96
CA ASN A 63 -4.53 -8.22 6.94
C ASN A 63 -3.16 -8.74 6.44
N ILE A 64 -2.72 -8.34 5.24
CA ILE A 64 -1.37 -8.67 4.74
C ILE A 64 -0.31 -7.68 5.27
N ASP A 65 -0.72 -6.47 5.67
CA ASP A 65 0.17 -5.44 6.23
C ASP A 65 1.25 -4.92 5.25
N GLU A 66 0.94 -4.88 3.95
CA GLU A 66 1.76 -4.19 2.95
C GLU A 66 0.95 -3.15 2.17
N TYR A 67 1.63 -2.06 1.80
CA TYR A 67 1.03 -0.86 1.21
C TYR A 67 0.22 -1.17 -0.07
N GLU A 68 0.75 -2.00 -0.95
CA GLU A 68 0.14 -2.38 -2.23
C GLU A 68 -1.22 -3.06 -2.04
N TYR A 69 -1.36 -3.82 -0.96
CA TYR A 69 -2.62 -4.48 -0.64
C TYR A 69 -3.62 -3.49 -0.07
N TYR A 70 -3.20 -2.54 0.78
CA TYR A 70 -4.07 -1.43 1.18
C TYR A 70 -4.54 -0.60 -0.03
N TYR A 71 -3.64 -0.27 -0.96
CA TYR A 71 -4.00 0.42 -2.20
C TYR A 71 -4.99 -0.40 -3.05
N THR A 72 -4.77 -1.71 -3.16
CA THR A 72 -5.68 -2.63 -3.84
C THR A 72 -7.07 -2.65 -3.18
N SER A 73 -7.12 -2.69 -1.85
CA SER A 73 -8.34 -2.63 -1.05
C SER A 73 -9.14 -1.35 -1.31
N VAL A 74 -8.47 -0.19 -1.32
CA VAL A 74 -9.08 1.10 -1.68
C VAL A 74 -9.71 1.03 -3.08
N ARG A 75 -9.00 0.48 -4.08
CA ARG A 75 -9.50 0.40 -5.46
C ARG A 75 -10.76 -0.47 -5.54
N TRP A 76 -10.73 -1.66 -4.96
CA TRP A 76 -11.86 -2.59 -4.99
C TRP A 76 -13.09 -2.08 -4.24
N LEU A 77 -12.89 -1.46 -3.07
CA LEU A 77 -14.00 -0.94 -2.28
C LEU A 77 -14.63 0.30 -2.92
N ALA A 78 -13.82 1.18 -3.55
CA ALA A 78 -14.31 2.35 -4.27
C ALA A 78 -15.26 1.97 -5.42
N ASP A 79 -14.99 0.86 -6.11
CA ASP A 79 -15.83 0.39 -7.23
C ASP A 79 -17.20 -0.16 -6.80
N VAL A 80 -17.47 -0.30 -5.49
CA VAL A 80 -18.75 -0.80 -4.94
C VAL A 80 -19.35 0.13 -3.87
N GLU A 81 -18.93 1.40 -3.79
CA GLU A 81 -19.43 2.34 -2.77
C GLU A 81 -20.96 2.51 -2.81
N ASP A 82 -21.56 2.53 -4.00
CA ASP A 82 -23.00 2.64 -4.19
C ASP A 82 -23.80 1.43 -3.65
N LEU A 83 -23.11 0.31 -3.38
CA LEU A 83 -23.69 -0.89 -2.75
C LEU A 83 -23.47 -0.93 -1.23
N ALA A 84 -22.71 0.01 -0.65
CA ALA A 84 -22.24 -0.07 0.73
C ALA A 84 -23.23 0.44 1.80
N GLN A 85 -24.40 0.95 1.41
CA GLN A 85 -25.38 1.49 2.36
C GLN A 85 -25.73 0.46 3.45
N GLY A 86 -25.64 0.87 4.72
CA GLY A 86 -25.88 0.01 5.88
C GLY A 86 -24.85 -1.11 6.09
N CYS A 87 -23.67 -1.04 5.46
CA CYS A 87 -22.59 -2.02 5.61
C CYS A 87 -21.38 -1.41 6.35
N GLY A 88 -21.39 -1.46 7.68
CA GLY A 88 -20.32 -0.99 8.55
C GLY A 88 -18.98 -1.66 8.26
N VAL A 89 -18.98 -2.94 7.87
CA VAL A 89 -17.77 -3.67 7.44
C VAL A 89 -17.10 -2.97 6.24
N TRP A 90 -17.88 -2.54 5.25
CA TRP A 90 -17.35 -1.82 4.08
C TRP A 90 -16.72 -0.50 4.52
N PHE A 91 -17.45 0.32 5.30
CA PHE A 91 -16.96 1.63 5.76
C PHE A 91 -15.69 1.52 6.60
N TYR A 92 -15.66 0.56 7.51
CA TYR A 92 -14.49 0.29 8.34
C TYR A 92 -13.27 -0.09 7.50
N ARG A 93 -13.40 -1.10 6.61
CA ARG A 93 -12.29 -1.57 5.78
C ARG A 93 -11.82 -0.50 4.81
N TYR A 94 -12.74 0.30 4.26
CA TYR A 94 -12.40 1.38 3.34
C TYR A 94 -11.67 2.51 4.07
N SER A 95 -12.19 2.96 5.21
CA SER A 95 -11.53 3.96 6.05
C SER A 95 -10.15 3.50 6.51
N SER A 96 -10.02 2.24 6.95
CA SER A 96 -8.74 1.65 7.34
C SER A 96 -7.75 1.65 6.16
N ALA A 97 -8.16 1.17 4.98
CA ALA A 97 -7.29 1.13 3.81
C ALA A 97 -6.86 2.54 3.35
N LEU A 98 -7.79 3.51 3.36
CA LEU A 98 -7.47 4.91 3.09
C LEU A 98 -6.42 5.48 4.06
N MET A 99 -6.55 5.15 5.36
CA MET A 99 -5.61 5.57 6.39
C MET A 99 -4.20 5.02 6.13
N TYR A 100 -4.08 3.74 5.80
CA TYR A 100 -2.79 3.10 5.46
C TYR A 100 -2.20 3.56 4.13
N CYS A 101 -3.01 4.17 3.25
CA CYS A 101 -2.55 4.87 2.05
C CYS A 101 -2.24 6.36 2.29
N GLY A 102 -2.30 6.87 3.53
CA GLY A 102 -2.00 8.26 3.85
C GLY A 102 -3.15 9.24 3.60
N ARG A 103 -4.34 8.75 3.21
CA ARG A 103 -5.52 9.57 2.89
C ARG A 103 -6.38 9.84 4.13
N LEU A 104 -5.76 10.39 5.16
CA LEU A 104 -6.32 10.48 6.53
C LEU A 104 -7.62 11.29 6.61
N THR A 105 -7.74 12.38 5.85
CA THR A 105 -8.95 13.22 5.84
C THR A 105 -10.15 12.45 5.27
N GLU A 106 -9.94 11.71 4.18
CA GLU A 106 -10.98 10.87 3.58
C GLU A 106 -11.32 9.69 4.48
N ALA A 107 -10.30 9.07 5.10
CA ALA A 107 -10.50 8.01 6.07
C ALA A 107 -11.42 8.44 7.22
N LEU A 108 -11.27 9.66 7.75
CA LEU A 108 -12.14 10.23 8.79
C LEU A 108 -13.59 10.32 8.33
N VAL A 109 -13.83 10.88 7.13
CA VAL A 109 -15.18 11.01 6.57
C VAL A 109 -15.89 9.65 6.49
N TYR A 110 -15.19 8.62 6.01
CA TYR A 110 -15.77 7.27 5.93
C TYR A 110 -15.92 6.58 7.28
N ALA A 111 -15.04 6.84 8.25
CA ALA A 111 -15.19 6.33 9.61
C ALA A 111 -16.44 6.91 10.30
N GLU A 112 -16.64 8.23 10.17
CA GLU A 112 -17.83 8.91 10.71
C GLU A 112 -19.11 8.40 10.05
N LYS A 113 -19.11 8.24 8.72
CA LYS A 113 -20.25 7.67 8.00
C LYS A 113 -20.50 6.22 8.42
N GLY A 114 -19.46 5.42 8.59
CA GLY A 114 -19.58 4.00 8.96
C GLY A 114 -20.31 3.76 10.28
N VAL A 115 -19.98 4.52 11.33
CA VAL A 115 -20.65 4.38 12.64
C VAL A 115 -22.09 4.90 12.63
N MET A 116 -22.47 5.72 11.65
CA MET A 116 -23.85 6.15 11.45
C MET A 116 -24.67 5.14 10.65
N GLU A 117 -24.05 4.48 9.66
CA GLU A 117 -24.68 3.48 8.80
C GLU A 117 -24.92 2.15 9.53
N GLU A 118 -23.98 1.72 10.38
CA GLU A 118 -24.11 0.51 11.19
C GLU A 118 -23.47 0.71 12.58
N PRO A 119 -24.17 1.38 13.53
CA PRO A 119 -23.63 1.70 14.85
C PRO A 119 -23.32 0.48 15.72
N ASP A 120 -23.92 -0.68 15.43
CA ASP A 120 -23.71 -1.92 16.16
C ASP A 120 -22.46 -2.69 15.67
N TYR A 121 -21.75 -2.17 14.66
CA TYR A 121 -20.48 -2.73 14.19
C TYR A 121 -19.29 -2.13 14.96
N PRO A 122 -18.67 -2.87 15.91
CA PRO A 122 -17.72 -2.30 16.86
C PRO A 122 -16.47 -1.72 16.19
N TRP A 123 -15.93 -2.38 15.17
CA TRP A 123 -14.65 -2.00 14.56
C TRP A 123 -14.69 -0.64 13.85
N GLY A 124 -15.88 -0.18 13.41
CA GLY A 124 -16.07 1.19 12.93
C GLY A 124 -15.75 2.24 13.99
N TRP A 125 -16.10 1.98 15.25
CA TRP A 125 -15.79 2.86 16.37
C TRP A 125 -14.30 2.89 16.71
N LEU A 126 -13.63 1.73 16.65
CA LEU A 126 -12.18 1.63 16.85
C LEU A 126 -11.42 2.48 15.81
N GLN A 127 -11.84 2.41 14.54
CA GLN A 127 -11.24 3.20 13.46
C GLN A 127 -11.52 4.70 13.63
N LEU A 128 -12.75 5.07 13.99
CA LEU A 128 -13.12 6.47 14.22
C LEU A 128 -12.32 7.09 15.37
N ALA A 129 -12.08 6.34 16.45
CA ALA A 129 -11.30 6.81 17.58
C ALA A 129 -9.84 7.14 17.20
N LYS A 130 -9.18 6.26 16.42
CA LYS A 130 -7.81 6.50 15.88
C LYS A 130 -7.74 7.83 15.12
N LEU A 131 -8.68 8.02 14.19
CA LEU A 131 -8.70 9.19 13.32
C LEU A 131 -9.07 10.48 14.05
N ARG A 132 -10.05 10.46 14.95
CA ARG A 132 -10.38 11.63 15.79
C ARG A 132 -9.21 12.07 16.65
N SER A 133 -8.49 11.11 17.25
CA SER A 133 -7.29 11.41 18.04
C SER A 133 -6.22 12.09 17.19
N HIS A 134 -5.95 11.56 15.99
CA HIS A 134 -5.01 12.15 15.04
C HIS A 134 -5.35 13.61 14.70
N PHE A 135 -6.63 13.91 14.47
CA PHE A 135 -7.10 15.27 14.16
C PHE A 135 -7.33 16.15 15.42
N GLY A 136 -6.94 15.68 16.61
CA GLY A 136 -6.96 16.45 17.85
C GLY A 136 -8.28 16.42 18.63
N ASP A 137 -9.29 15.69 18.17
CA ASP A 137 -10.54 15.47 18.90
C ASP A 137 -10.38 14.33 19.93
N LYS A 138 -9.66 14.64 21.01
CA LYS A 138 -9.34 13.66 22.07
C LYS A 138 -10.58 13.15 22.81
N GLU A 139 -11.51 14.05 23.12
CA GLU A 139 -12.75 13.68 23.81
C GLU A 139 -13.64 12.80 22.93
N GLY A 140 -13.79 13.17 21.64
CA GLY A 140 -14.54 12.37 20.68
C GLY A 140 -13.87 11.05 20.34
N ALA A 141 -12.53 10.96 20.41
CA ALA A 141 -11.79 9.70 20.27
C ALA A 141 -12.08 8.73 21.43
N LEU A 142 -11.97 9.20 22.68
CA LEU A 142 -12.31 8.40 23.86
C LEU A 142 -13.80 8.00 23.87
N SER A 143 -14.69 8.92 23.47
CA SER A 143 -16.12 8.60 23.35
C SER A 143 -16.38 7.52 22.29
N ALA A 144 -15.70 7.57 21.14
CA ALA A 144 -15.81 6.54 20.11
C ALA A 144 -15.27 5.20 20.60
N ASN A 145 -14.09 5.18 21.22
CA ASN A 145 -13.50 3.96 21.79
C ASN A 145 -14.45 3.32 22.84
N ASN A 146 -15.04 4.13 23.71
CA ASN A 146 -16.01 3.66 24.71
C ASN A 146 -17.29 3.09 24.09
N ALA A 147 -17.77 3.65 22.98
CA ALA A 147 -18.93 3.12 22.26
C ALA A 147 -18.64 1.72 21.69
N GLY A 148 -17.47 1.52 21.09
CA GLY A 148 -17.04 0.21 20.62
C GLY A 148 -16.83 -0.79 21.75
N LEU A 149 -16.15 -0.39 22.83
CA LEU A 149 -15.94 -1.24 24.01
C LEU A 149 -17.25 -1.66 24.70
N ALA A 150 -18.32 -0.84 24.61
CA ALA A 150 -19.64 -1.21 25.12
C ALA A 150 -20.29 -2.35 24.31
N LEU A 151 -19.97 -2.47 23.01
CA LEU A 151 -20.44 -3.55 22.14
C LEU A 151 -19.64 -4.84 22.35
N VAL A 152 -18.33 -4.71 22.61
CA VAL A 152 -17.42 -5.85 22.87
C VAL A 152 -16.63 -5.66 24.18
N PRO A 153 -17.28 -5.83 25.36
CA PRO A 153 -16.63 -5.59 26.64
C PRO A 153 -15.42 -6.49 26.87
N GLY A 154 -14.29 -5.88 27.21
CA GLY A 154 -13.05 -6.59 27.52
C GLY A 154 -12.18 -6.92 26.30
N ASP A 155 -12.54 -6.43 25.12
CA ASP A 155 -11.72 -6.58 23.93
C ASP A 155 -10.34 -5.89 24.09
N TYR A 156 -9.28 -6.62 23.73
CA TYR A 156 -7.90 -6.20 23.94
C TYR A 156 -7.54 -4.93 23.15
N GLU A 157 -7.95 -4.83 21.88
CA GLU A 157 -7.61 -3.67 21.04
C GLU A 157 -8.21 -2.38 21.60
N PHE A 158 -9.48 -2.43 22.03
CA PHE A 158 -10.14 -1.27 22.65
C PHE A 158 -9.52 -0.86 23.98
N LEU A 159 -9.14 -1.85 24.82
CA LEU A 159 -8.51 -1.58 26.12
C LEU A 159 -7.12 -0.97 25.95
N ARG A 160 -6.35 -1.48 24.99
CA ARG A 160 -5.04 -0.92 24.63
C ARG A 160 -5.19 0.49 24.09
N GLN A 161 -6.07 0.67 23.09
CA GLN A 161 -6.31 1.97 22.49
C GLN A 161 -6.77 3.01 23.51
N GLU A 162 -7.63 2.65 24.48
CA GLU A 162 -8.01 3.58 25.54
C GLU A 162 -6.79 4.11 26.31
N GLN A 163 -5.83 3.25 26.64
CA GLN A 163 -4.60 3.64 27.34
C GLN A 163 -3.75 4.58 26.49
N GLU A 164 -3.54 4.24 25.21
CA GLU A 164 -2.76 5.03 24.25
C GLU A 164 -3.39 6.41 24.00
N LEU A 165 -4.72 6.47 23.87
CA LEU A 165 -5.48 7.73 23.74
C LEU A 165 -5.29 8.62 24.97
N ARG A 166 -5.28 8.05 26.18
CA ARG A 166 -5.04 8.81 27.43
C ARG A 166 -3.59 9.31 27.56
N GLN A 167 -2.65 8.66 26.86
CA GLN A 167 -1.25 9.03 26.83
C GLN A 167 -0.91 10.01 25.69
N ASP A 168 -1.91 10.45 24.92
CA ASP A 168 -1.73 11.31 23.75
C ASP A 168 -0.76 10.72 22.71
N CYS A 169 -0.81 9.40 22.53
CA CYS A 169 -0.03 8.73 21.50
C CYS A 169 -0.38 9.25 20.09
N SER A 170 0.63 9.39 19.24
CA SER A 170 0.47 9.67 17.82
C SER A 170 -0.28 8.54 17.10
N LEU A 171 -0.81 8.82 15.91
CA LEU A 171 -1.49 7.81 15.09
C LEU A 171 -0.57 6.61 14.78
N GLU A 172 0.69 6.85 14.48
CA GLU A 172 1.64 5.75 14.20
C GLU A 172 1.90 4.90 15.45
N GLN A 173 1.95 5.50 16.65
CA GLN A 173 2.03 4.76 17.91
C GLN A 173 0.76 3.93 18.17
N LEU A 174 -0.42 4.50 17.91
CA LEU A 174 -1.72 3.80 17.97
C LEU A 174 -1.87 2.67 16.95
N LEU A 175 -0.98 2.55 15.96
CA LEU A 175 -1.00 1.48 14.96
C LEU A 175 0.16 0.48 15.14
N ASN A 176 1.14 0.82 15.97
CA ASN A 176 2.33 0.00 16.19
C ASN A 176 2.06 -1.11 17.23
N HIS A 177 1.10 -1.98 16.91
CA HIS A 177 0.73 -3.13 17.72
C HIS A 177 0.13 -4.27 16.91
N TYR A 178 0.04 -5.45 17.51
CA TYR A 178 -0.71 -6.58 16.97
C TYR A 178 -2.06 -6.78 17.66
N ILE A 179 -2.99 -7.37 16.92
CA ILE A 179 -4.36 -7.67 17.39
C ILE A 179 -4.32 -8.76 18.46
N TYR A 180 -3.44 -9.76 18.30
CA TYR A 180 -3.23 -10.80 19.30
C TYR A 180 -2.31 -10.30 20.40
N GLU A 181 -2.80 -10.36 21.64
CA GLU A 181 -2.09 -9.86 22.83
C GLU A 181 -0.71 -10.50 23.02
N GLU A 182 -0.55 -11.79 22.67
CA GLU A 182 0.74 -12.48 22.78
C GLU A 182 1.76 -11.91 21.79
N ASP A 183 1.39 -11.79 20.52
CA ASP A 183 2.27 -11.23 19.47
C ASP A 183 2.64 -9.78 19.78
N ASP A 184 1.68 -9.02 20.33
CA ASP A 184 1.95 -7.65 20.69
C ASP A 184 2.88 -7.52 21.90
N ARG A 185 2.71 -8.35 22.92
CA ARG A 185 3.65 -8.38 24.05
C ARG A 185 5.06 -8.66 23.54
N ASP A 186 5.23 -9.63 22.65
CA ASP A 186 6.52 -9.99 22.07
C ASP A 186 7.11 -8.81 21.25
N LEU A 187 6.27 -8.01 20.58
CA LEU A 187 6.69 -6.78 19.91
C LEU A 187 7.19 -5.71 20.91
N VAL A 188 6.47 -5.51 22.02
CA VAL A 188 6.80 -4.50 23.04
C VAL A 188 8.06 -4.88 23.84
N GLU A 189 8.24 -6.17 24.13
CA GLU A 189 9.41 -6.69 24.85
C GLU A 189 10.67 -6.75 23.96
N GLY A 190 10.51 -6.62 22.64
CA GLY A 190 11.58 -6.67 21.66
C GLY A 190 12.01 -8.09 21.30
N ASP A 191 11.16 -9.08 21.59
CA ASP A 191 11.35 -10.49 21.26
C ASP A 191 11.08 -10.77 19.77
N THR A 192 10.33 -9.87 19.11
CA THR A 192 10.12 -9.88 17.65
C THR A 192 10.75 -8.65 16.99
N ASP A 193 11.26 -8.82 15.77
CA ASP A 193 11.72 -7.69 14.95
C ASP A 193 10.56 -6.78 14.54
N GLY A 194 10.51 -5.59 15.13
CA GLY A 194 9.47 -4.59 14.87
C GLY A 194 9.57 -3.90 13.51
N GLN A 195 10.63 -4.13 12.72
CA GLN A 195 10.81 -3.44 11.44
C GLN A 195 9.66 -3.71 10.47
N ALA A 196 9.15 -4.95 10.42
CA ALA A 196 8.01 -5.28 9.58
C ALA A 196 6.75 -4.46 9.94
N LYS A 197 6.52 -4.22 11.24
CA LYS A 197 5.39 -3.41 11.70
C LYS A 197 5.57 -1.94 11.36
N LEU A 198 6.78 -1.41 11.54
CA LEU A 198 7.11 -0.03 11.16
C LEU A 198 6.94 0.18 9.65
N ASP A 199 7.35 -0.80 8.84
CA ASP A 199 7.17 -0.77 7.40
C ASP A 199 5.69 -0.75 7.02
N ALA A 200 4.86 -1.57 7.68
CA ALA A 200 3.41 -1.63 7.46
C ALA A 200 2.71 -0.28 7.72
N ILE A 201 3.15 0.48 8.74
CA ILE A 201 2.54 1.77 9.11
C ILE A 201 3.23 2.98 8.48
N SER A 202 4.38 2.81 7.81
CA SER A 202 5.16 3.91 7.22
C SER A 202 4.39 4.76 6.21
N GLY A 203 3.36 4.18 5.59
CA GLY A 203 2.50 4.85 4.62
C GLY A 203 1.36 5.68 5.21
N VAL A 204 1.25 5.78 6.54
CA VAL A 204 0.08 6.41 7.20
C VAL A 204 0.22 7.92 7.37
N VAL A 205 1.29 8.41 8.00
CA VAL A 205 1.46 9.85 8.29
C VAL A 205 2.63 10.41 7.50
N CYS A 206 2.36 11.38 6.62
CA CYS A 206 3.41 12.06 5.87
C CYS A 206 4.15 13.10 6.73
N ASN A 207 5.47 13.07 6.67
CA ASN A 207 6.32 14.17 7.11
C ASN A 207 6.52 15.15 5.94
N GLU A 208 5.65 16.15 5.85
CA GLU A 208 5.63 17.13 4.76
C GLU A 208 6.95 17.89 4.60
N GLU A 209 7.63 18.21 5.72
CA GLU A 209 8.91 18.91 5.69
C GLU A 209 10.00 18.04 5.05
N ASN A 210 10.09 16.77 5.45
CA ASN A 210 11.10 15.86 4.90
C ASN A 210 10.76 15.46 3.45
N LEU A 211 9.49 15.27 3.11
CA LEU A 211 9.07 15.02 1.72
C LEU A 211 9.47 16.18 0.81
N THR A 212 9.27 17.42 1.27
CA THR A 212 9.69 18.63 0.54
C THR A 212 11.21 18.64 0.34
N ALA A 213 11.97 18.39 1.41
CA ALA A 213 13.43 18.32 1.34
C ALA A 213 13.93 17.22 0.38
N ILE A 214 13.28 16.06 0.35
CA ILE A 214 13.60 14.97 -0.58
C ILE A 214 13.35 15.41 -2.03
N LYS A 215 12.18 16.01 -2.32
CA LYS A 215 11.83 16.51 -3.66
C LYS A 215 12.82 17.58 -4.14
N GLU A 216 13.25 18.48 -3.24
CA GLU A 216 14.25 19.51 -3.53
C GLU A 216 15.63 18.92 -3.79
N LEU A 217 16.09 17.98 -2.96
CA LEU A 217 17.38 17.28 -3.13
C LEU A 217 17.46 16.56 -4.48
N LEU A 218 16.37 15.90 -4.87
CA LEU A 218 16.23 15.22 -6.17
C LEU A 218 16.10 16.19 -7.34
N GLN A 219 15.80 17.47 -7.09
CA GLN A 219 15.32 18.42 -8.11
C GLN A 219 14.16 17.81 -8.92
N ALA A 220 13.23 17.18 -8.20
CA ALA A 220 12.16 16.41 -8.78
C ALA A 220 11.20 17.31 -9.59
N THR A 221 10.85 16.85 -10.78
CA THR A 221 9.87 17.47 -11.69
C THR A 221 8.84 16.44 -12.11
N ASN A 222 7.66 16.89 -12.57
CA ASN A 222 6.56 16.01 -12.97
C ASN A 222 6.23 14.94 -11.91
N TRP A 223 6.18 15.36 -10.64
CA TRP A 223 5.87 14.47 -9.53
C TRP A 223 4.43 13.97 -9.62
N ILE A 224 4.25 12.65 -9.63
CA ILE A 224 2.98 11.94 -9.60
C ILE A 224 2.98 11.14 -8.29
N PRO A 225 2.16 11.52 -7.30
CA PRO A 225 2.07 10.80 -6.04
C PRO A 225 1.17 9.56 -6.16
N ASP A 226 1.51 8.52 -5.40
CA ASP A 226 0.59 7.49 -4.90
C ASP A 226 -0.28 6.75 -5.93
N MET A 227 0.25 6.45 -7.12
CA MET A 227 -0.50 5.75 -8.19
C MET A 227 0.21 4.52 -8.80
N PRO A 228 0.31 3.39 -8.06
CA PRO A 228 0.28 3.30 -6.60
C PRO A 228 1.56 3.89 -5.97
N TYR A 229 2.57 4.13 -6.79
CA TYR A 229 3.90 4.57 -6.38
C TYR A 229 4.13 6.03 -6.72
N CYS A 230 5.05 6.67 -6.00
CA CYS A 230 5.51 8.00 -6.38
C CYS A 230 6.44 7.89 -7.59
N SER A 231 6.14 8.63 -8.65
CA SER A 231 7.01 8.72 -9.83
C SER A 231 7.32 10.17 -10.17
N PHE A 232 8.52 10.40 -10.70
CA PHE A 232 9.02 11.75 -10.96
C PHE A 232 10.12 11.72 -12.01
N ARG A 233 10.56 12.90 -12.42
CA ARG A 233 11.75 13.10 -13.24
C ARG A 233 12.81 13.86 -12.48
N PHE A 234 14.07 13.48 -12.65
CA PHE A 234 15.22 14.16 -12.03
C PHE A 234 16.39 14.28 -13.01
N PRO A 235 17.26 15.30 -12.86
CA PRO A 235 18.41 15.48 -13.73
C PRO A 235 19.52 14.47 -13.42
N PHE A 236 20.09 13.87 -14.46
CA PHE A 236 21.24 12.97 -14.36
C PHE A 236 22.02 12.94 -15.68
N ASP A 237 23.34 13.15 -15.62
CA ASP A 237 24.26 13.18 -16.77
C ASP A 237 23.75 14.00 -17.98
N GLY A 238 23.26 15.22 -17.72
CA GLY A 238 22.72 16.11 -18.76
C GLY A 238 21.36 15.69 -19.34
N ASN A 239 20.81 14.57 -18.89
CA ASN A 239 19.50 14.03 -19.28
C ASN A 239 18.49 14.13 -18.14
N SER A 240 17.24 13.76 -18.44
CA SER A 240 16.16 13.64 -17.46
C SER A 240 15.75 12.18 -17.30
N LEU A 241 16.04 11.60 -16.14
CA LEU A 241 15.69 10.22 -15.80
C LEU A 241 14.34 10.11 -15.12
N ILE A 242 13.74 8.92 -15.19
CA ILE A 242 12.54 8.57 -14.44
C ILE A 242 12.97 7.99 -13.08
N GLY A 243 12.49 8.61 -12.00
CA GLY A 243 12.58 8.08 -10.65
C GLY A 243 11.25 7.46 -10.23
N ILE A 244 11.30 6.32 -9.56
CA ILE A 244 10.14 5.67 -8.96
C ILE A 244 10.49 5.33 -7.52
N PHE A 245 9.75 5.84 -6.55
CA PHE A 245 9.76 5.26 -5.21
C PHE A 245 8.67 4.21 -5.15
N GLU A 246 9.02 2.96 -4.90
CA GLU A 246 8.05 1.85 -4.76
C GLU A 246 7.33 1.92 -3.40
N MET A 247 6.70 3.07 -3.13
CA MET A 247 5.95 3.41 -1.92
C MET A 247 5.17 4.73 -2.14
N ASN A 248 4.26 5.08 -1.23
CA ASN A 248 3.54 6.35 -1.24
C ASN A 248 4.35 7.51 -0.63
N GLU A 249 3.85 8.74 -0.76
CA GLU A 249 4.49 9.96 -0.26
C GLU A 249 4.77 9.90 1.25
N ALA A 250 3.86 9.32 2.03
CA ALA A 250 4.06 9.15 3.46
C ALA A 250 5.28 8.27 3.76
N ALA A 251 5.42 7.13 3.10
CA ALA A 251 6.60 6.28 3.25
C ALA A 251 7.88 6.93 2.68
N VAL A 252 7.80 7.62 1.53
CA VAL A 252 8.93 8.40 0.99
C VAL A 252 9.44 9.40 2.02
N SER A 253 8.53 10.08 2.72
CA SER A 253 8.86 11.08 3.73
C SER A 253 9.60 10.53 4.95
N LYS A 254 9.72 9.20 5.10
CA LYS A 254 10.50 8.53 6.16
C LYS A 254 11.94 8.21 5.75
N LEU A 255 12.27 8.36 4.46
CA LEU A 255 13.61 8.05 3.96
C LEU A 255 14.64 9.08 4.48
N PRO A 256 15.84 8.64 4.90
CA PRO A 256 16.91 9.54 5.31
C PRO A 256 17.42 10.37 4.13
N LEU A 257 17.53 11.70 4.30
CA LEU A 257 18.09 12.58 3.28
C LEU A 257 19.54 12.24 2.90
N ASP A 258 20.35 11.82 3.88
CA ASP A 258 21.74 11.45 3.64
C ASP A 258 21.83 10.21 2.74
N TRP A 259 20.94 9.22 2.92
CA TRP A 259 20.88 8.06 2.03
C TRP A 259 20.52 8.45 0.59
N ILE A 260 19.53 9.33 0.39
CA ILE A 260 19.18 9.83 -0.94
C ILE A 260 20.37 10.55 -1.59
N ARG A 261 21.06 11.40 -0.82
CA ARG A 261 22.24 12.16 -1.30
C ARG A 261 23.36 11.21 -1.72
N GLU A 262 23.75 10.29 -0.85
CA GLU A 262 24.78 9.30 -1.11
C GLU A 262 24.41 8.42 -2.32
N THR A 263 23.14 8.07 -2.46
CA THR A 263 22.64 7.30 -3.61
C THR A 263 22.83 8.07 -4.91
N LEU A 264 22.48 9.36 -4.95
CA LEU A 264 22.67 10.21 -6.15
C LEU A 264 24.14 10.44 -6.48
N GLU A 265 24.99 10.63 -5.46
CA GLU A 265 26.44 10.80 -5.63
C GLU A 265 27.11 9.54 -6.20
N ASN A 266 26.66 8.36 -5.77
CA ASN A 266 27.19 7.07 -6.21
C ASN A 266 26.52 6.53 -7.49
N LEU A 267 25.39 7.10 -7.92
CA LEU A 267 24.62 6.61 -9.06
C LEU A 267 25.45 6.43 -10.35
N PRO A 268 26.40 7.31 -10.73
CA PRO A 268 27.24 7.10 -11.91
C PRO A 268 28.12 5.84 -11.81
N ALA A 269 28.66 5.55 -10.63
CA ALA A 269 29.48 4.36 -10.41
C ALA A 269 28.62 3.09 -10.43
N VAL A 270 27.45 3.13 -9.80
CA VAL A 270 26.48 2.02 -9.80
C VAL A 270 25.97 1.74 -11.22
N GLU A 271 25.66 2.78 -11.99
CA GLU A 271 25.25 2.67 -13.38
C GLU A 271 26.32 1.95 -14.21
N GLN A 272 27.59 2.36 -14.10
CA GLN A 272 28.69 1.75 -14.85
C GLN A 272 28.85 0.26 -14.53
N ILE A 273 28.83 -0.11 -13.25
CA ILE A 273 28.91 -1.50 -12.80
C ILE A 273 27.74 -2.31 -13.36
N GLN A 274 26.53 -1.76 -13.30
CA GLN A 274 25.34 -2.47 -13.79
C GLN A 274 25.33 -2.59 -15.31
N LYS A 275 25.80 -1.58 -16.06
CA LYS A 275 25.97 -1.66 -17.52
C LYS A 275 26.95 -2.76 -17.91
N GLU A 276 28.09 -2.88 -17.22
CA GLU A 276 29.07 -3.95 -17.48
C GLU A 276 28.46 -5.34 -17.25
N SER A 277 27.71 -5.50 -16.16
CA SER A 277 27.00 -6.75 -15.86
C SER A 277 25.95 -7.09 -16.92
N GLU A 278 25.09 -6.14 -17.29
CA GLU A 278 24.01 -6.32 -18.25
C GLU A 278 24.57 -6.57 -19.67
N SER A 279 25.64 -5.86 -20.03
CA SER A 279 26.37 -6.02 -21.29
C SER A 279 26.92 -7.44 -21.42
N LEU A 280 27.57 -7.95 -20.37
CA LEU A 280 28.10 -9.30 -20.34
C LEU A 280 26.98 -10.35 -20.41
N ALA A 281 25.88 -10.14 -19.68
CA ALA A 281 24.77 -11.08 -19.61
C ALA A 281 23.99 -11.18 -20.93
N ARG A 282 23.83 -10.06 -21.65
CA ARG A 282 22.98 -9.98 -22.85
C ARG A 282 23.76 -9.86 -24.17
N GLY A 283 25.07 -9.65 -24.12
CA GLY A 283 25.89 -9.39 -25.31
C GLY A 283 25.60 -8.05 -25.99
N ILE A 284 25.00 -7.10 -25.27
CA ILE A 284 24.70 -5.74 -25.78
C ILE A 284 25.92 -4.85 -25.47
N PRO A 285 26.45 -4.05 -26.40
CA PRO A 285 27.54 -3.12 -26.11
C PRO A 285 27.17 -2.13 -25.00
N ILE A 286 28.11 -1.82 -24.09
CA ILE A 286 27.91 -0.89 -22.97
C ILE A 286 27.35 0.46 -23.45
N ASP A 287 27.89 1.00 -24.55
CA ASP A 287 27.47 2.29 -25.12
C ASP A 287 26.04 2.29 -25.68
N ALA A 288 25.45 1.10 -25.89
CA ALA A 288 24.07 0.95 -26.33
C ALA A 288 23.08 0.82 -25.16
N LEU A 289 23.56 0.71 -23.91
CA LEU A 289 22.74 0.68 -22.71
C LEU A 289 22.54 2.11 -22.20
N VAL A 290 21.31 2.60 -22.32
CA VAL A 290 20.91 3.93 -21.83
C VAL A 290 20.08 3.73 -20.58
N LEU A 291 20.51 4.30 -19.44
CA LEU A 291 19.73 4.26 -18.21
C LEU A 291 18.39 4.98 -18.44
N GLU A 292 17.29 4.27 -18.21
CA GLU A 292 15.94 4.78 -18.43
C GLU A 292 15.30 5.23 -17.12
N ARG A 293 15.48 4.42 -16.07
CA ARG A 293 14.83 4.62 -14.76
C ARG A 293 15.65 4.10 -13.59
N VAL A 294 15.41 4.72 -12.44
CA VAL A 294 15.89 4.27 -11.13
C VAL A 294 14.69 4.04 -10.23
N VAL A 295 14.60 2.85 -9.65
CA VAL A 295 13.59 2.47 -8.65
C VAL A 295 14.25 2.51 -7.28
N PHE A 296 13.61 3.16 -6.32
CA PHE A 296 14.04 3.32 -4.94
C PHE A 296 13.12 2.51 -4.02
N TYR A 297 13.71 1.68 -3.18
CA TYR A 297 12.99 0.76 -2.29
C TYR A 297 13.06 1.19 -0.83
N ARG A 298 12.10 0.70 -0.02
CA ARG A 298 12.00 1.01 1.42
C ARG A 298 13.22 0.52 2.21
N ASN A 299 13.79 -0.61 1.81
CA ASN A 299 15.01 -1.16 2.39
C ASN A 299 16.29 -0.41 1.98
N GLN A 300 16.18 0.81 1.44
CA GLN A 300 17.29 1.66 1.05
C GLN A 300 18.18 1.05 -0.04
N SER A 301 17.59 0.21 -0.90
CA SER A 301 18.22 -0.26 -2.13
C SER A 301 17.67 0.48 -3.34
N ILE A 302 18.37 0.36 -4.47
CA ILE A 302 17.91 0.84 -5.77
C ILE A 302 17.99 -0.25 -6.83
N ALA A 303 17.14 -0.17 -7.84
CA ALA A 303 17.26 -0.93 -9.08
C ALA A 303 17.33 0.01 -10.28
N LEU A 304 18.16 -0.34 -11.25
CA LEU A 304 18.35 0.41 -12.48
C LEU A 304 17.70 -0.37 -13.63
N SER A 305 17.00 0.30 -14.53
CA SER A 305 16.54 -0.31 -15.78
C SER A 305 17.07 0.46 -16.98
N PHE A 306 17.52 -0.28 -17.98
CA PHE A 306 18.14 0.25 -19.18
C PHE A 306 17.23 0.03 -20.38
N ASP A 307 17.12 1.05 -21.24
CA ASP A 307 16.52 0.86 -22.55
C ASP A 307 17.48 0.04 -23.43
N HIS A 308 16.91 -0.94 -24.12
CA HIS A 308 17.62 -1.82 -25.07
C HIS A 308 17.27 -1.49 -26.53
N SER A 309 16.38 -0.52 -26.79
CA SER A 309 15.85 -0.22 -28.12
C SER A 309 16.93 0.22 -29.12
N ALA A 310 17.98 0.91 -28.67
CA ALA A 310 19.12 1.32 -29.48
C ALA A 310 19.93 0.12 -30.04
N ALA A 311 19.90 -1.03 -29.38
CA ALA A 311 20.59 -2.25 -29.84
C ALA A 311 19.96 -2.84 -31.12
N GLY A 312 18.69 -2.53 -31.42
CA GLY A 312 18.01 -2.97 -32.64
C GLY A 312 18.45 -2.22 -33.90
N ILE A 313 19.09 -1.06 -33.78
CA ILE A 313 19.50 -0.22 -34.92
C ILE A 313 20.91 -0.59 -35.42
N LEU A 314 21.73 -1.27 -34.60
CA LEU A 314 23.12 -1.62 -34.92
C LEU A 314 23.29 -2.94 -35.71
N GLN A 315 22.22 -3.62 -36.08
CA GLN A 315 22.27 -4.77 -37.00
C GLN A 315 21.72 -4.42 -38.39
N MET A 316 22.51 -3.73 -39.21
CA MET A 316 22.61 -4.00 -40.65
C MET A 316 23.92 -3.41 -41.22
N PRO A 317 25.01 -4.19 -41.30
CA PRO A 317 26.08 -3.86 -42.24
C PRO A 317 25.55 -4.09 -43.66
N GLN A 318 25.55 -3.02 -44.48
CA GLN A 318 25.30 -3.11 -45.91
C GLN A 318 26.23 -4.15 -46.53
N ARG A 319 25.66 -5.22 -47.11
CA ARG A 319 26.43 -6.09 -47.98
C ARG A 319 26.89 -5.28 -49.20
N PRO A 320 28.16 -5.35 -49.60
CA PRO A 320 28.59 -4.77 -50.86
C PRO A 320 27.88 -5.51 -52.01
N VAL A 321 27.25 -4.73 -52.90
CA VAL A 321 26.82 -5.22 -54.21
C VAL A 321 28.09 -5.46 -55.02
N CYS A 322 28.46 -6.72 -55.20
CA CYS A 322 29.37 -7.10 -56.27
C CYS A 322 28.55 -7.71 -57.42
N SER A 323 28.75 -7.12 -58.58
CA SER A 323 28.33 -7.50 -59.93
C SER A 323 28.81 -8.88 -60.36
#